data_AF-A0A965D9A7-F1
#
_entry.id   AF-A0A965D9A7-F1
#
_cell.length_a   1.000
_cell.length_b   1.000
_cell.length_c   1.000
_cell.angle_alpha   90.00
_cell.angle_beta   90.00
_cell.angle_gamma   90.00
#
_symmetry.space_group_name_H-M   'P 1'
#
loop_
_entity.id
_entity.type
_entity.pdbx_description
1 polymer ?
#
loop_
_entity_poly.entity_id
_entity_poly.type
_entity_poly.pdbx_seq_one_letter_code
_entity_poly.pdbx_strand_id
1 'polypeptide(L)'
;MSDSSSLFADAIAHAQSHEVNWTRDPHAEPQRWGVHHEDPPPWNRLFGPVRARGGVSGVITRRGEVLAQWGEPTRADLTFSVAKTYLALIAGVAQQQGLLPDADEPVVARLPGIGFDSPHNRPITWMHLLTQVSEWEGNCLGLEDLVDRYRQVAHDPKPVTGVKGSARPLQTPGTYWEYNDVRINQLSLALLHLFGRPLPQVFREHLLDPLGCSPDIDWVGY
;
A
#
# COMPACT_ATOMS: atom_id res chain seq x y z
N MET A 1 26.28 -19.18 -25.54
CA MET A 1 25.32 -18.49 -24.64
C MET A 1 24.60 -19.59 -23.90
N SER A 2 24.86 -19.78 -22.61
CA SER A 2 24.09 -20.73 -21.80
C SER A 2 22.65 -20.25 -21.76
N ASP A 3 21.69 -21.15 -21.93
CA ASP A 3 20.26 -20.85 -21.86
C ASP A 3 19.93 -20.33 -20.45
N SER A 4 19.93 -19.01 -20.25
CA SER A 4 19.71 -18.37 -18.95
C SER A 4 18.32 -18.67 -18.39
N SER A 5 17.39 -19.11 -19.25
CA SER A 5 16.08 -19.60 -18.83
C SER A 5 16.20 -20.84 -17.96
N SER A 6 17.20 -21.70 -18.17
CA SER A 6 17.38 -22.91 -17.35
C SER A 6 17.83 -22.60 -15.93
N LEU A 7 18.54 -21.48 -15.70
CA LEU A 7 19.06 -21.11 -14.38
C LEU A 7 17.94 -20.78 -13.39
N PHE A 8 16.84 -20.22 -13.88
CA PHE A 8 15.71 -19.79 -13.05
C PHE A 8 14.49 -20.70 -13.18
N ALA A 9 14.61 -21.84 -13.86
CA ALA A 9 13.50 -22.74 -14.12
C ALA A 9 12.75 -23.15 -12.83
N ASP A 10 13.48 -23.53 -11.78
CA ASP A 10 12.88 -23.93 -10.50
C ASP A 10 12.16 -22.77 -9.80
N ALA A 11 12.74 -21.57 -9.81
CA ALA A 11 12.13 -20.38 -9.22
C ALA A 11 10.87 -19.94 -9.98
N ILE A 12 10.89 -20.01 -11.31
CA ILE A 12 9.75 -19.71 -12.17
C ILE A 12 8.64 -20.75 -11.95
N ALA A 13 8.98 -22.04 -11.94
CA ALA A 13 8.03 -23.12 -11.67
C ALA A 13 7.42 -23.00 -10.27
N HIS A 14 8.22 -22.61 -9.27
CA HIS A 14 7.72 -22.32 -7.93
C HIS A 14 6.71 -21.17 -7.96
N ALA A 15 7.06 -20.02 -8.56
CA ALA A 15 6.15 -18.87 -8.66
C ALA A 15 4.84 -19.26 -9.37
N GLN A 16 4.92 -19.98 -10.50
CA GLN A 16 3.75 -20.40 -11.27
C GLN A 16 2.85 -21.40 -10.52
N SER A 17 3.42 -22.24 -9.66
CA SER A 17 2.66 -23.23 -8.86
C SER A 17 2.09 -22.68 -7.55
N HIS A 18 2.48 -21.47 -7.14
CA HIS A 18 2.03 -20.82 -5.90
C HIS A 18 1.15 -19.59 -6.18
N GLU A 19 0.33 -19.68 -7.22
CA GLU A 19 -0.61 -18.61 -7.54
C GLU A 19 -1.69 -18.44 -6.46
N VAL A 20 -2.11 -17.20 -6.23
CA VAL A 20 -3.25 -16.91 -5.36
C VAL A 20 -4.56 -17.49 -5.90
N ASN A 21 -5.35 -18.10 -5.02
CA ASN A 21 -6.63 -18.75 -5.37
C ASN A 21 -7.78 -17.76 -5.66
N TRP A 22 -7.49 -16.45 -5.74
CA TRP A 22 -8.48 -15.44 -6.12
C TRP A 22 -8.88 -15.61 -7.58
N THR A 23 -10.16 -15.37 -7.87
CA THR A 23 -10.68 -15.43 -9.26
C THR A 23 -9.89 -14.52 -10.20
N ARG A 24 -9.92 -14.82 -11.50
CA ARG A 24 -9.39 -13.92 -12.53
C ARG A 24 -10.23 -12.68 -12.70
N ASP A 25 -11.55 -12.81 -12.57
CA ASP A 25 -12.51 -11.75 -12.81
C ASP A 25 -13.32 -11.43 -11.54
N PRO A 26 -12.96 -10.36 -10.81
CA PRO A 26 -13.66 -9.98 -9.60
C PRO A 26 -15.13 -9.56 -9.82
N HIS A 27 -15.52 -9.20 -11.05
CA HIS A 27 -16.91 -8.87 -11.36
C HIS A 27 -17.76 -10.12 -11.60
N ALA A 28 -17.16 -11.18 -12.15
CA ALA A 28 -17.84 -12.46 -12.37
C ALA A 28 -17.98 -13.29 -11.08
N GLU A 29 -16.94 -13.31 -10.22
CA GLU A 29 -16.91 -14.11 -8.99
C GLU A 29 -16.50 -13.26 -7.76
N PRO A 30 -17.28 -12.24 -7.37
CA PRO A 30 -16.87 -11.26 -6.35
C PRO A 30 -16.58 -11.87 -4.97
N GLN A 31 -17.22 -12.99 -4.62
CA GLN A 31 -17.00 -13.70 -3.35
C GLN A 31 -15.68 -14.50 -3.30
N ARG A 32 -14.97 -14.60 -4.44
CA ARG A 32 -13.67 -15.28 -4.55
C ARG A 32 -12.54 -14.28 -4.77
N TRP A 33 -12.72 -13.03 -4.35
CA TRP A 33 -11.76 -11.95 -4.61
C TRP A 33 -11.49 -11.07 -3.39
N GLY A 34 -10.21 -10.89 -3.08
CA GLY A 34 -9.77 -9.95 -2.06
C GLY A 34 -9.86 -10.50 -0.63
N VAL A 35 -9.40 -9.67 0.31
CA VAL A 35 -9.33 -9.99 1.74
C VAL A 35 -10.47 -9.37 2.57
N HIS A 36 -11.25 -8.47 1.96
CA HIS A 36 -12.25 -7.67 2.67
C HIS A 36 -13.36 -8.49 3.32
N HIS A 37 -13.54 -9.75 2.92
CA HIS A 37 -14.49 -10.67 3.54
C HIS A 37 -14.19 -10.92 5.03
N GLU A 38 -12.95 -10.70 5.47
CA GLU A 38 -12.52 -10.80 6.87
C GLU A 38 -12.62 -9.47 7.65
N ASP A 39 -13.09 -8.40 7.02
CA ASP A 39 -13.36 -7.14 7.70
C ASP A 39 -14.67 -7.24 8.52
N PRO A 40 -14.81 -6.52 9.63
CA PRO A 40 -16.10 -6.41 10.31
C PRO A 40 -17.13 -5.67 9.42
N PRO A 41 -18.44 -5.98 9.55
CA PRO A 41 -19.49 -5.15 8.96
C PRO A 41 -19.48 -3.72 9.53
N PRO A 42 -19.78 -2.68 8.73
CA PRO A 42 -20.22 -2.72 7.33
C PRO A 42 -19.07 -2.65 6.30
N TRP A 43 -17.82 -2.79 6.73
CA TRP A 43 -16.62 -2.61 5.90
C TRP A 43 -16.23 -3.87 5.11
N ASN A 44 -16.94 -4.99 5.32
CA ASN A 44 -16.75 -6.26 4.64
C ASN A 44 -17.22 -6.25 3.17
N ARG A 45 -16.74 -5.27 2.40
CA ARG A 45 -17.11 -5.02 1.01
C ARG A 45 -15.91 -4.50 0.24
N LEU A 46 -15.95 -4.63 -1.08
CA LEU A 46 -14.93 -4.07 -1.93
C LEU A 46 -14.97 -2.54 -1.90
N PHE A 47 -13.80 -1.92 -1.73
CA PHE A 47 -13.60 -0.48 -1.89
C PHE A 47 -12.74 -0.21 -3.13
N GLY A 48 -13.22 0.71 -3.96
CA GLY A 48 -12.53 1.13 -5.17
C GLY A 48 -12.75 0.22 -6.39
N PRO A 49 -12.26 0.68 -7.56
CA PRO A 49 -12.38 -0.08 -8.79
C PRO A 49 -11.45 -1.29 -8.79
N VAL A 50 -11.93 -2.37 -9.38
CA VAL A 50 -11.15 -3.58 -9.67
C VAL A 50 -11.29 -3.95 -11.13
N ARG A 51 -10.31 -4.66 -11.64
CA ARG A 51 -10.29 -5.22 -12.99
C ARG A 51 -9.84 -6.67 -12.94
N ALA A 52 -10.11 -7.41 -14.01
CA ALA A 52 -9.58 -8.75 -14.16
C ALA A 52 -8.05 -8.76 -14.00
N ARG A 53 -7.49 -9.79 -13.37
CA ARG A 53 -6.04 -9.94 -13.19
C ARG A 53 -5.41 -10.91 -14.18
N GLY A 54 -4.15 -10.69 -14.53
CA GLY A 54 -3.36 -11.56 -15.37
C GLY A 54 -2.86 -12.81 -14.62
N GLY A 55 -2.26 -13.73 -15.36
CA GLY A 55 -1.52 -14.90 -14.85
C GLY A 55 -0.34 -14.55 -13.95
N VAL A 56 0.24 -15.54 -13.28
CA VAL A 56 1.55 -15.35 -12.64
C VAL A 56 2.55 -14.89 -13.69
N SER A 57 3.09 -13.70 -13.48
CA SER A 57 4.01 -13.04 -14.40
C SER A 57 5.19 -12.50 -13.62
N GLY A 58 6.34 -12.37 -14.28
CA GLY A 58 7.51 -11.78 -13.64
C GLY A 58 8.68 -11.61 -14.59
N VAL A 59 9.67 -10.86 -14.09
CA VAL A 59 10.92 -10.56 -14.78
C VAL A 59 12.06 -10.65 -13.78
N ILE A 60 13.18 -11.24 -14.21
CA ILE A 60 14.43 -11.25 -13.46
C ILE A 60 15.42 -10.41 -14.25
N THR A 61 15.95 -9.37 -13.63
CA THR A 61 16.94 -8.48 -14.25
C THR A 61 18.23 -8.46 -13.44
N ARG A 62 19.35 -8.21 -14.13
CA ARG A 62 20.64 -7.96 -13.50
C ARG A 62 21.37 -6.88 -14.28
N ARG A 63 21.68 -5.77 -13.60
CA ARG A 63 22.36 -4.61 -14.21
C ARG A 63 21.66 -4.08 -15.48
N GLY A 64 20.33 -4.10 -15.47
CA GLY A 64 19.50 -3.63 -16.60
C GLY A 64 19.26 -4.69 -17.68
N GLU A 65 19.92 -5.84 -17.65
CA GLU A 65 19.66 -6.92 -18.60
C GLU A 65 18.57 -7.86 -18.08
N VAL A 66 17.60 -8.20 -18.93
CA VAL A 66 16.58 -9.22 -18.64
C VAL A 66 17.22 -10.60 -18.78
N LEU A 67 17.25 -11.36 -17.68
CA LEU A 67 17.79 -12.72 -17.64
C LEU A 67 16.72 -13.79 -17.86
N ALA A 68 15.48 -13.52 -17.41
CA ALA A 68 14.31 -14.37 -17.60
C ALA A 68 13.02 -13.55 -17.48
N GLN A 69 11.96 -14.02 -18.14
CA GLN A 69 10.61 -13.46 -18.04
C GLN A 69 9.58 -14.57 -18.28
N TRP A 70 8.40 -14.46 -17.68
CA TRP A 70 7.29 -15.40 -17.86
C TRP A 70 5.95 -14.69 -17.70
N GLY A 71 4.90 -15.28 -18.28
CA GLY A 71 3.55 -14.69 -18.27
C GLY A 71 3.47 -13.44 -19.15
N GLU A 72 2.80 -12.40 -18.63
CA GLU A 72 2.53 -11.14 -19.31
C GLU A 72 3.18 -9.96 -18.54
N PRO A 73 4.52 -9.85 -18.47
CA PRO A 73 5.20 -8.89 -17.61
C PRO A 73 4.95 -7.41 -17.97
N THR A 74 4.42 -7.13 -19.17
CA THR A 74 4.04 -5.79 -19.61
C THR A 74 2.60 -5.42 -19.29
N ARG A 75 1.78 -6.37 -18.81
CA ARG A 75 0.39 -6.13 -18.46
C ARG A 75 0.31 -5.33 -17.16
N ALA A 76 -0.40 -4.21 -17.20
CA ALA A 76 -0.72 -3.48 -15.98
C ALA A 76 -1.72 -4.32 -15.15
N ASP A 77 -1.34 -4.64 -13.91
CA ASP A 77 -2.14 -5.40 -12.96
C ASP A 77 -2.44 -4.61 -11.69
N LEU A 78 -3.35 -5.11 -10.85
CA LEU A 78 -3.58 -4.53 -9.52
C LEU A 78 -2.40 -4.89 -8.61
N THR A 79 -1.67 -3.89 -8.13
CA THR A 79 -0.45 -4.10 -7.32
C THR A 79 -0.71 -4.07 -5.80
N PHE A 80 -1.94 -3.81 -5.37
CA PHE A 80 -2.36 -3.75 -3.97
C PHE A 80 -1.39 -2.91 -3.11
N SER A 81 -0.80 -3.52 -2.08
CA SER A 81 0.03 -2.81 -1.10
C SER A 81 1.36 -2.28 -1.63
N VAL A 82 1.74 -2.54 -2.89
CA VAL A 82 2.81 -1.77 -3.55
C VAL A 82 2.47 -0.27 -3.57
N ALA A 83 1.19 0.11 -3.48
CA ALA A 83 0.76 1.49 -3.29
C ALA A 83 1.43 2.19 -2.08
N LYS A 84 1.73 1.45 -0.99
CA LYS A 84 2.47 2.00 0.17
C LYS A 84 3.87 2.45 -0.22
N THR A 85 4.54 1.69 -1.10
CA THR A 85 5.85 2.07 -1.66
C THR A 85 5.73 3.31 -2.53
N TYR A 86 4.68 3.44 -3.34
CA TYR A 86 4.46 4.64 -4.14
C TYR A 86 4.24 5.88 -3.26
N LEU A 87 3.48 5.75 -2.17
CA LEU A 87 3.32 6.83 -1.18
C LEU A 87 4.65 7.21 -0.50
N ALA A 88 5.49 6.23 -0.16
CA ALA A 88 6.82 6.50 0.38
C ALA A 88 7.72 7.24 -0.63
N LEU A 89 7.68 6.87 -1.92
CA LEU A 89 8.39 7.59 -2.98
C LEU A 89 7.88 9.03 -3.13
N ILE A 90 6.56 9.24 -3.07
CA ILE A 90 5.95 10.57 -3.09
C ILE A 90 6.37 11.41 -1.88
N ALA A 91 6.48 10.81 -0.69
CA ALA A 91 7.03 11.50 0.49
C ALA A 91 8.49 11.91 0.26
N GLY A 92 9.29 11.07 -0.39
CA GLY A 92 10.66 11.42 -0.82
C GLY A 92 10.69 12.59 -1.80
N VAL A 93 9.74 12.66 -2.75
CA VAL A 93 9.57 13.84 -3.63
C VAL A 93 9.22 15.08 -2.80
N ALA A 94 8.32 14.97 -1.81
CA ALA A 94 7.95 16.08 -0.94
C ALA A 94 9.16 16.60 -0.14
N GLN A 95 10.01 15.70 0.33
CA GLN A 95 11.26 16.05 1.00
C GLN A 95 12.24 16.75 0.05
N GLN A 96 12.43 16.22 -1.16
CA GLN A 96 13.28 16.84 -2.19
C GLN A 96 12.83 18.27 -2.53
N GLN A 97 11.52 18.54 -2.52
CA GLN A 97 10.94 19.86 -2.78
C GLN A 97 10.86 20.76 -1.53
N GLY A 98 11.33 20.30 -0.37
CA GLY A 98 11.31 21.06 0.89
C GLY A 98 9.93 21.19 1.54
N LEU A 99 8.92 20.46 1.05
CA LEU A 99 7.57 20.44 1.65
C LEU A 99 7.55 19.64 2.96
N LEU A 100 8.34 18.56 3.02
CA LEU A 100 8.54 17.68 4.17
C LEU A 100 10.04 17.64 4.53
N PRO A 101 10.60 18.71 5.13
CA PRO A 101 12.04 18.77 5.40
C PRO A 101 12.46 17.83 6.53
N ASP A 102 11.56 17.53 7.46
CA ASP A 102 11.80 16.66 8.62
C ASP A 102 10.69 15.62 8.75
N ALA A 103 11.05 14.34 8.69
CA ALA A 103 10.11 13.25 8.84
C ALA A 103 9.68 13.01 10.29
N ASP A 104 10.45 13.50 11.25
CA ASP A 104 10.13 13.40 12.67
C ASP A 104 9.28 14.59 13.17
N GLU A 105 8.97 15.56 12.30
CA GLU A 105 8.00 16.62 12.61
C GLU A 105 6.58 16.04 12.72
N PRO A 106 5.79 16.42 13.74
CA PRO A 106 4.38 16.05 13.81
C PRO A 106 3.59 16.57 12.61
N VAL A 107 2.77 15.71 11.99
CA VAL A 107 2.02 16.07 10.76
C VAL A 107 1.12 17.30 10.97
N VAL A 108 0.51 17.39 12.15
CA VAL A 108 -0.36 18.50 12.57
C VAL A 108 0.33 19.87 12.56
N ALA A 109 1.67 19.91 12.66
CA ALA A 109 2.42 21.18 12.63
C ALA A 109 2.32 21.88 11.27
N ARG A 110 2.19 21.09 10.19
CA ARG A 110 1.99 21.61 8.83
C ARG A 110 0.53 21.58 8.42
N LEU A 111 -0.19 20.54 8.83
CA LEU A 111 -1.53 20.24 8.35
C LEU A 111 -2.51 20.11 9.53
N PRO A 112 -2.90 21.22 10.18
CA PRO A 112 -3.93 21.19 11.21
C PRO A 112 -5.31 20.91 10.59
N GLY A 113 -6.21 20.30 11.36
CA GLY A 113 -7.61 20.10 10.99
C GLY A 113 -7.89 18.91 10.07
N ILE A 114 -6.90 18.10 9.74
CA ILE A 114 -7.08 16.91 8.87
C ILE A 114 -7.02 15.58 9.61
N GLY A 115 -7.22 15.58 10.94
CA GLY A 115 -7.31 14.35 11.74
C GLY A 115 -6.10 14.05 12.64
N PHE A 116 -5.22 15.03 12.86
CA PHE A 116 -4.08 14.91 13.78
C PHE A 116 -4.21 15.77 15.04
N ASP A 117 -5.37 16.39 15.26
CA ASP A 117 -5.54 17.44 16.26
C ASP A 117 -5.82 16.90 17.68
N SER A 118 -6.28 15.66 17.80
CA SER A 118 -6.59 15.03 19.10
C SER A 118 -5.33 14.88 19.96
N PRO A 119 -5.44 14.85 21.30
CA PRO A 119 -4.28 14.65 22.17
C PRO A 119 -3.46 13.40 21.83
N HIS A 120 -4.13 12.33 21.37
CA HIS A 120 -3.49 11.07 20.97
C HIS A 120 -2.80 11.17 19.61
N ASN A 121 -3.42 11.80 18.61
CA ASN A 121 -2.87 11.87 17.25
C ASN A 121 -1.84 13.01 17.08
N ARG A 122 -1.87 14.03 17.95
CA ARG A 122 -0.99 15.21 17.86
C ARG A 122 0.50 14.90 17.81
N PRO A 123 1.07 13.92 18.55
CA PRO A 123 2.48 13.56 18.45
C PRO A 123 2.83 12.68 17.24
N ILE A 124 1.87 12.34 16.36
CA ILE A 124 2.16 11.47 15.20
C ILE A 124 2.99 12.24 14.17
N THR A 125 4.16 11.67 13.86
CA THR A 125 5.11 12.20 12.86
C THR A 125 4.89 11.55 11.49
N TRP A 126 5.48 12.14 10.45
CA TRP A 126 5.50 11.51 9.12
C TRP A 126 6.19 10.15 9.14
N MET A 127 7.29 10.03 9.89
CA MET A 127 8.03 8.79 10.08
C MET A 127 7.14 7.70 10.70
N HIS A 128 6.33 8.03 11.69
CA HIS A 128 5.40 7.07 12.29
C HIS A 128 4.37 6.51 11.29
N LEU A 129 3.88 7.34 10.36
CA LEU A 129 2.99 6.89 9.29
C LEU A 129 3.73 6.00 8.28
N LEU A 130 4.90 6.43 7.83
CA LEU A 130 5.74 5.72 6.85
C LEU A 130 6.20 4.35 7.34
N THR A 131 6.37 4.20 8.66
CA THR A 131 6.81 2.95 9.30
C THR A 131 5.67 2.15 9.94
N GLN A 132 4.42 2.58 9.76
CA GLN A 132 3.22 1.92 10.31
C GLN A 132 3.23 1.72 11.83
N VAL A 133 3.76 2.70 12.56
CA VAL A 133 3.76 2.76 14.03
C VAL A 133 2.99 3.96 14.59
N SER A 134 2.16 4.61 13.76
CA SER A 134 1.48 5.84 14.15
C SER A 134 0.48 5.69 15.27
N GLU A 135 -0.11 4.50 15.43
CA GLU A 135 -1.26 4.33 16.33
C GLU A 135 -2.38 5.35 16.07
N TRP A 136 -2.47 5.87 14.84
CA TRP A 136 -3.49 6.84 14.46
C TRP A 136 -4.89 6.25 14.64
N GLU A 137 -5.76 7.03 15.29
CA GLU A 137 -7.17 6.71 15.50
C GLU A 137 -8.08 7.72 14.79
N GLY A 138 -9.14 7.23 14.14
CA GLY A 138 -10.16 8.05 13.51
C GLY A 138 -10.78 7.43 12.28
N ASN A 139 -11.51 8.27 11.53
CA ASN A 139 -12.11 7.93 10.24
C ASN A 139 -11.37 8.62 9.10
N CYS A 140 -10.96 7.88 8.08
CA CYS A 140 -10.38 8.42 6.86
C CYS A 140 -11.10 7.81 5.65
N LEU A 141 -11.64 8.69 4.78
CA LEU A 141 -12.37 8.30 3.56
C LEU A 141 -13.52 7.31 3.82
N GLY A 142 -14.23 7.47 4.94
CA GLY A 142 -15.37 6.62 5.30
C GLY A 142 -14.99 5.28 5.93
N LEU A 143 -13.70 5.04 6.21
CA LEU A 143 -13.20 3.87 6.92
C LEU A 143 -12.69 4.27 8.32
N GLU A 144 -13.13 3.54 9.34
CA GLU A 144 -12.59 3.67 10.70
C GLU A 144 -11.26 2.91 10.81
N ASP A 145 -10.27 3.46 11.53
CA ASP A 145 -9.01 2.76 11.80
C ASP A 145 -9.22 1.40 12.48
N LEU A 146 -10.33 1.30 13.23
CA LEU A 146 -10.77 0.10 13.94
C LEU A 146 -10.74 -1.15 13.05
N VAL A 147 -11.07 -1.02 11.75
CA VAL A 147 -11.12 -2.12 10.77
C VAL A 147 -9.81 -2.92 10.69
N ASP A 148 -8.68 -2.23 10.89
CA ASP A 148 -7.33 -2.80 10.83
C ASP A 148 -6.77 -3.23 12.19
N ARG A 149 -7.45 -2.96 13.31
CA ARG A 149 -6.96 -3.39 14.62
C ARG A 149 -7.01 -4.90 14.74
N TYR A 150 -5.97 -5.48 15.35
CA TYR A 150 -5.73 -6.91 15.45
C TYR A 150 -5.66 -7.62 14.08
N ARG A 151 -5.34 -6.89 13.00
CA ARG A 151 -5.17 -7.48 11.67
C ARG A 151 -3.97 -8.41 11.66
N GLN A 152 -4.19 -9.58 11.10
CA GLN A 152 -3.14 -10.57 10.85
C GLN A 152 -2.85 -10.57 9.35
N VAL A 153 -1.57 -10.53 9.01
CA VAL A 153 -1.10 -10.70 7.63
C VAL A 153 -0.21 -11.92 7.56
N ALA A 154 -0.13 -12.53 6.38
CA ALA A 154 0.76 -13.67 6.17
C ALA A 154 2.19 -13.27 6.57
N HIS A 155 2.85 -14.16 7.31
CA HIS A 155 4.21 -13.98 7.82
C HIS A 155 4.38 -12.90 8.91
N ASP A 156 3.31 -12.36 9.51
CA ASP A 156 3.45 -11.64 10.78
C ASP A 156 3.94 -12.63 11.86
N PRO A 157 5.12 -12.43 12.47
CA PRO A 157 5.65 -13.34 13.49
C PRO A 157 4.95 -13.21 14.84
N LYS A 158 4.12 -12.18 15.04
CA LYS A 158 3.40 -11.98 16.30
C LYS A 158 2.28 -13.01 16.45
N PRO A 159 2.03 -13.52 17.67
CA PRO A 159 0.88 -14.37 17.91
C PRO A 159 -0.42 -13.60 17.66
N VAL A 160 -1.44 -14.31 17.20
CA VAL A 160 -2.79 -13.75 17.08
C VAL A 160 -3.25 -13.30 18.47
N THR A 161 -3.61 -12.03 18.57
CA THR A 161 -4.18 -11.43 19.78
C THR A 161 -5.46 -10.71 19.42
N GLY A 162 -6.44 -10.73 20.32
CA GLY A 162 -7.72 -10.05 20.11
C GLY A 162 -8.54 -10.61 18.94
N VAL A 163 -9.53 -9.82 18.53
CA VAL A 163 -10.40 -10.11 17.39
C VAL A 163 -10.23 -9.00 16.37
N LYS A 164 -9.98 -9.32 15.10
CA LYS A 164 -9.83 -8.31 14.04
C LYS A 164 -11.02 -7.37 14.02
N GLY A 165 -10.78 -6.06 13.97
CA GLY A 165 -11.87 -5.09 13.98
C GLY A 165 -12.43 -4.73 15.35
N SER A 166 -11.90 -5.32 16.43
CA SER A 166 -12.33 -5.01 17.80
C SER A 166 -11.48 -3.91 18.44
N ALA A 167 -12.08 -3.19 19.39
CA ALA A 167 -11.39 -2.13 20.08
C ALA A 167 -10.24 -2.67 20.93
N ARG A 168 -9.15 -1.90 20.99
CA ARG A 168 -8.04 -2.11 21.94
C ARG A 168 -7.54 -0.77 22.46
N PRO A 169 -6.98 -0.74 23.67
CA PRO A 169 -6.22 0.42 24.12
C PRO A 169 -5.14 0.77 23.09
N LEU A 170 -5.09 2.03 22.70
CA LEU A 170 -4.02 2.53 21.83
C LEU A 170 -2.72 2.59 22.61
N GLN A 171 -1.61 2.33 21.92
CA GLN A 171 -0.28 2.55 22.45
C GLN A 171 0.21 3.95 22.06
N THR A 172 1.32 4.37 22.65
CA THR A 172 1.93 5.65 22.28
C THR A 172 2.37 5.60 20.81
N PRO A 173 2.08 6.64 20.00
CA PRO A 173 2.62 6.73 18.65
C PRO A 173 4.14 6.51 18.62
N GLY A 174 4.61 5.66 17.72
CA GLY A 174 6.00 5.23 17.63
C GLY A 174 6.33 3.93 18.36
N THR A 175 5.45 3.40 19.22
CA THR A 175 5.79 2.26 20.09
C THR A 175 5.14 0.93 19.70
N TYR A 176 4.22 0.93 18.74
CA TYR A 176 3.50 -0.28 18.34
C TYR A 176 3.35 -0.38 16.83
N TRP A 177 3.82 -1.49 16.28
CA TRP A 177 3.68 -1.80 14.86
C TRP A 177 2.49 -2.72 14.62
N GLU A 178 1.64 -2.33 13.67
CA GLU A 178 0.54 -3.14 13.16
C GLU A 178 0.30 -2.80 11.69
N TYR A 179 0.19 -3.85 10.88
CA TYR A 179 -0.11 -3.69 9.47
C TYR A 179 -1.51 -3.11 9.30
N ASN A 180 -1.62 -1.98 8.59
CA ASN A 180 -2.89 -1.29 8.39
C ASN A 180 -2.97 -0.67 6.99
N ASP A 181 -4.21 -0.47 6.53
CA ASP A 181 -4.54 0.25 5.31
C ASP A 181 -5.14 1.64 5.61
N VAL A 182 -5.95 1.79 6.67
CA VAL A 182 -6.62 3.06 6.97
C VAL A 182 -5.65 4.16 7.40
N ARG A 183 -4.60 3.85 8.17
CA ARG A 183 -3.58 4.85 8.54
C ARG A 183 -2.69 5.20 7.34
N ILE A 184 -2.58 4.31 6.36
CA ILE A 184 -1.98 4.61 5.06
C ILE A 184 -2.88 5.51 4.21
N ASN A 185 -4.21 5.33 4.25
CA ASN A 185 -5.13 6.30 3.64
C ASN A 185 -4.94 7.69 4.26
N GLN A 186 -4.77 7.76 5.57
CA GLN A 186 -4.47 9.01 6.26
C GLN A 186 -3.12 9.62 5.82
N LEU A 187 -2.08 8.80 5.58
CA LEU A 187 -0.83 9.26 4.96
C LEU A 187 -1.05 9.81 3.55
N SER A 188 -1.84 9.12 2.73
CA SER A 188 -2.20 9.57 1.39
C SER A 188 -2.95 10.91 1.43
N LEU A 189 -3.89 11.08 2.35
CA LEU A 189 -4.60 12.35 2.55
C LEU A 189 -3.64 13.46 2.99
N ALA A 190 -2.75 13.19 3.94
CA ALA A 190 -1.75 14.15 4.38
C ALA A 190 -0.82 14.59 3.23
N LEU A 191 -0.33 13.66 2.42
CA LEU A 191 0.48 13.98 1.23
C LEU A 191 -0.31 14.79 0.20
N LEU A 192 -1.58 14.45 -0.04
CA LEU A 192 -2.46 15.21 -0.93
C LEU A 192 -2.59 16.67 -0.47
N HIS A 193 -2.83 16.88 0.83
CA HIS A 193 -2.91 18.22 1.42
C HIS A 193 -1.57 18.96 1.36
N LEU A 194 -0.45 18.26 1.58
CA LEU A 194 0.88 18.84 1.54
C LEU A 194 1.25 19.35 0.14
N PHE A 195 0.94 18.57 -0.89
CA PHE A 195 1.19 18.96 -2.29
C PHE A 195 0.14 19.93 -2.84
N GLY A 196 -1.09 19.92 -2.30
CA GLY A 196 -2.20 20.73 -2.81
C GLY A 196 -2.65 20.36 -4.23
N ARG A 197 -2.27 19.17 -4.73
CA ARG A 197 -2.61 18.67 -6.07
C ARG A 197 -2.68 17.14 -6.10
N PRO A 198 -3.35 16.53 -7.11
CA PRO A 198 -3.56 15.09 -7.14
C PRO A 198 -2.26 14.28 -7.11
N LEU A 199 -2.15 13.34 -6.18
CA LEU A 199 -0.97 12.47 -6.04
C LEU A 199 -0.62 11.66 -7.31
N PRO A 200 -1.58 11.16 -8.12
CA PRO A 200 -1.25 10.51 -9.39
C PRO A 200 -0.46 11.41 -10.35
N GLN A 201 -0.71 12.73 -10.33
CA GLN A 201 0.04 13.66 -11.17
C GLN A 201 1.46 13.86 -10.64
N VAL A 202 1.63 14.00 -9.32
CA VAL A 202 2.95 14.10 -8.68
C VAL A 202 3.78 12.84 -8.96
N PHE A 203 3.18 11.67 -8.81
CA PHE A 203 3.82 10.38 -9.09
C PHE A 203 4.24 10.26 -10.55
N ARG A 204 3.37 10.67 -11.49
CA ARG A 204 3.69 10.64 -12.91
C ARG A 204 4.82 11.59 -13.27
N GLU A 205 4.70 12.86 -12.88
CA GLU A 205 5.63 13.94 -13.23
C GLU A 205 7.04 13.71 -12.68
N HIS A 206 7.15 13.25 -11.44
CA HIS A 206 8.44 13.14 -10.75
C HIS A 206 9.06 11.75 -10.75
N LEU A 207 8.28 10.70 -11.09
CA LEU A 207 8.77 9.32 -11.04
C LEU A 207 8.52 8.57 -12.35
N LEU A 208 7.27 8.46 -12.82
CA LEU A 208 6.99 7.61 -13.99
C LEU A 208 7.59 8.16 -15.29
N ASP A 209 7.33 9.44 -15.61
CA ASP A 209 7.77 10.03 -16.88
C ASP A 209 9.30 10.13 -16.96
N PRO A 210 10.03 10.59 -15.91
CA PRO A 210 11.50 10.63 -15.94
C PRO A 210 12.15 9.25 -16.04
N LEU A 211 11.48 8.20 -15.56
CA LEU A 211 11.96 6.82 -15.66
C LEU A 211 11.53 6.11 -16.95
N GLY A 212 10.74 6.76 -17.81
CA GLY A 212 10.21 6.17 -19.03
C GLY A 212 9.27 4.98 -18.78
N CYS A 213 8.51 5.02 -17.67
CA CYS A 213 7.54 3.98 -17.34
C CYS A 213 6.36 3.95 -18.34
N SER A 214 5.68 2.81 -18.44
CA SER A 214 4.52 2.65 -19.33
C SER A 214 3.40 3.64 -19.00
N PRO A 215 2.73 4.24 -20.01
CA PRO A 215 1.55 5.08 -19.79
C PRO A 215 0.33 4.31 -19.27
N ASP A 216 0.37 2.97 -19.29
CA ASP A 216 -0.72 2.11 -18.84
C ASP A 216 -0.81 1.99 -17.30
N ILE A 217 0.16 2.55 -16.58
CA ILE A 217 0.08 2.67 -15.12
C ILE A 217 -1.00 3.71 -14.77
N ASP A 218 -1.99 3.23 -14.04
CA ASP A 218 -3.09 4.03 -13.55
C ASP A 218 -3.19 3.94 -12.02
N TRP A 219 -3.30 5.10 -11.38
CA TRP A 219 -3.57 5.20 -9.94
C TRP A 219 -4.98 5.72 -9.78
N VAL A 220 -5.87 4.85 -9.31
CA VAL A 220 -7.25 5.21 -8.98
C VAL A 220 -7.46 5.05 -7.48
N GLY A 221 -7.78 6.16 -6.81
CA GLY A 221 -8.22 6.15 -5.42
C GLY A 221 -9.67 5.69 -5.29
N TYR A 222 -10.13 5.51 -4.05
CA TYR A 222 -11.51 5.19 -3.72
C TYR A 222 -12.05 6.10 -2.61
#